data_AF-A0A2E4B5N8-F1
#
_entry.id   AF-A0A2E4B5N8-F1
#
_cell.length_a   1.000
_cell.length_b   1.000
_cell.length_c   1.000
_cell.angle_alpha   90.00
_cell.angle_beta   90.00
_cell.angle_gamma   90.00
#
_symmetry.space_group_name_H-M   'P 1'
#
loop_
_entity.id
_entity.type
_entity.pdbx_description
1 polymer ?
#
loop_
_entity_poly.entity_id
_entity_poly.type
_entity_poly.pdbx_seq_one_letter_code
_entity_poly.pdbx_strand_id
1 'polypeptide(L)'
;MVHQRFTGGEQVALIEIVKEQQKKIRWSKVAQQLEERGFPKRTPKSVRNYHLRYRQAQSGNAGPSKNTCRKCGRPMRGHVCEIVDTGPTSAEAECVVVKE
;
A
#
# COMPACT_ATOMS: atom_id res chain seq x y z
N MET A 1 13.13 0.88 -17.64
CA MET A 1 11.81 0.56 -17.05
C MET A 1 11.60 1.48 -15.85
N VAL A 2 10.54 2.29 -15.86
CA VAL A 2 10.25 3.17 -14.72
C VAL A 2 9.71 2.31 -13.58
N HIS A 3 10.42 2.26 -12.44
CA HIS A 3 9.91 1.61 -11.24
C HIS A 3 8.78 2.47 -10.64
N GLN A 4 7.55 2.26 -11.11
CA GLN A 4 6.37 2.88 -10.51
C GLN A 4 6.14 2.30 -9.11
N ARG A 5 6.04 3.17 -8.11
CA ARG A 5 5.65 2.78 -6.74
C ARG A 5 4.17 2.40 -6.69
N PHE A 6 3.80 1.61 -5.69
CA PHE A 6 2.38 1.39 -5.37
C PHE A 6 1.78 2.68 -4.83
N THR A 7 0.60 3.05 -5.33
CA THR A 7 -0.15 4.24 -4.87
C THR A 7 -1.10 3.88 -3.72
N GLY A 8 -1.69 4.89 -3.07
CA GLY A 8 -2.62 4.69 -1.96
C GLY A 8 -3.88 3.95 -2.41
N GLY A 9 -4.49 4.41 -3.49
CA GLY A 9 -5.64 3.74 -4.09
C GLY A 9 -5.33 2.30 -4.51
N GLU A 10 -4.14 2.04 -5.07
CA GLU A 10 -3.72 0.68 -5.46
C GLU A 10 -3.57 -0.23 -4.24
N GLN A 11 -3.07 0.30 -3.11
CA GLN A 11 -2.97 -0.45 -1.87
C GLN A 11 -4.34 -0.77 -1.28
N VAL A 12 -5.25 0.21 -1.21
CA VAL A 12 -6.60 0.01 -0.68
C VAL A 12 -7.31 -1.09 -1.46
N ALA A 13 -7.31 -0.99 -2.80
CA ALA A 13 -7.90 -2.00 -3.67
C ALA A 13 -7.26 -3.38 -3.48
N LEU A 14 -5.92 -3.44 -3.33
CA LEU A 14 -5.21 -4.69 -3.08
C LEU A 14 -5.68 -5.34 -1.78
N ILE A 15 -5.83 -4.57 -0.70
CA ILE A 15 -6.25 -5.08 0.61
C ILE A 15 -7.68 -5.61 0.54
N GLU A 16 -8.59 -4.90 -0.12
CA GLU A 16 -9.97 -5.35 -0.34
C GLU A 16 -10.02 -6.68 -1.09
N ILE A 17 -9.35 -6.76 -2.24
CA ILE A 17 -9.28 -7.97 -3.05
C ILE A 17 -8.70 -9.15 -2.26
N VAL A 18 -7.67 -8.90 -1.44
CA VAL A 18 -7.07 -9.95 -0.61
C VAL A 18 -8.01 -10.39 0.51
N LYS A 19 -8.74 -9.46 1.15
CA LYS A 19 -9.75 -9.78 2.18
C LYS A 19 -10.89 -10.63 1.63
N GLU A 20 -11.32 -10.39 0.39
CA GLU A 20 -12.32 -11.21 -0.30
C GLU A 20 -11.86 -12.66 -0.51
N GLN A 21 -10.54 -12.90 -0.62
CA GLN A 21 -9.97 -14.23 -0.81
C GLN A 21 -9.71 -14.95 0.53
N GLN A 22 -10.75 -15.56 1.10
CA GLN A 22 -10.71 -16.12 2.46
C GLN A 22 -9.80 -17.35 2.70
N LYS A 23 -9.55 -18.20 1.68
CA LYS A 23 -8.86 -19.50 1.87
C LYS A 23 -7.49 -19.64 1.19
N LYS A 24 -7.33 -19.09 -0.02
CA LYS A 24 -6.07 -19.21 -0.78
C LYS A 24 -5.92 -18.03 -1.72
N ILE A 25 -4.93 -17.18 -1.46
CA ILE A 25 -4.68 -16.00 -2.28
C ILE A 25 -4.02 -16.43 -3.60
N ARG A 26 -4.71 -16.18 -4.72
CA ARG A 26 -4.16 -16.38 -6.06
C ARG A 26 -3.61 -15.06 -6.57
N TRP A 27 -2.32 -14.80 -6.35
CA TRP A 27 -1.66 -13.53 -6.70
C TRP A 27 -1.78 -13.14 -8.18
N SER A 28 -1.89 -14.13 -9.08
CA SER A 28 -2.19 -13.89 -10.50
C SER A 28 -3.56 -13.24 -10.69
N LYS A 29 -4.59 -13.76 -10.02
CA LYS A 29 -5.94 -13.20 -10.02
C LYS A 29 -5.99 -11.82 -9.36
N VAL A 30 -5.27 -11.62 -8.26
CA VAL A 30 -5.18 -10.30 -7.59
C VAL A 30 -4.58 -9.26 -8.52
N ALA A 31 -3.47 -9.59 -9.20
CA ALA A 31 -2.83 -8.67 -10.14
C ALA A 31 -3.75 -8.30 -11.31
N GLN A 32 -4.48 -9.28 -11.85
CA GLN A 32 -5.48 -9.06 -12.90
C GLN A 32 -6.62 -8.15 -12.41
N GLN A 33 -7.16 -8.40 -11.21
CA GLN A 33 -8.25 -7.58 -10.66
C GLN A 33 -7.82 -6.14 -10.36
N LEU A 34 -6.54 -5.91 -10.02
CA LEU A 34 -6.00 -4.55 -9.91
C LEU A 34 -5.95 -3.86 -11.28
N GLU A 35 -5.53 -4.56 -12.33
CA GLU A 35 -5.54 -4.05 -13.71
C GLU A 35 -6.97 -3.74 -14.18
N GLU A 36 -7.94 -4.61 -13.89
CA GLU A 36 -9.37 -4.41 -14.18
C GLU A 36 -9.97 -3.20 -13.45
N ARG A 37 -9.46 -2.87 -12.25
CA ARG A 37 -9.82 -1.65 -11.50
C ARG A 37 -9.12 -0.38 -12.00
N GLY A 38 -8.35 -0.46 -13.09
CA GLY A 38 -7.68 0.68 -13.73
C GLY A 38 -6.30 1.01 -13.15
N PHE A 39 -5.72 0.14 -12.33
CA PHE A 39 -4.35 0.33 -11.82
C PHE A 39 -3.29 -0.15 -12.83
N PRO A 40 -2.05 0.35 -12.74
CA PRO A 40 -0.97 -0.10 -13.61
C PRO A 40 -0.74 -1.60 -13.52
N LYS A 41 -0.44 -2.23 -14.65
CA LYS A 41 -0.15 -3.66 -14.72
C LYS A 41 0.99 -4.04 -13.76
N ARG A 42 0.69 -4.94 -12.81
CA ARG A 42 1.67 -5.48 -11.86
C ARG A 42 1.93 -6.95 -12.11
N THR A 43 3.15 -7.39 -11.82
CA THR A 43 3.43 -8.83 -11.78
C THR A 43 2.89 -9.43 -10.48
N PRO A 44 2.44 -10.69 -10.49
CA PRO A 44 1.96 -11.38 -9.27
C PRO A 44 3.00 -11.37 -8.14
N LYS A 45 4.29 -11.49 -8.50
CA LYS A 45 5.42 -11.42 -7.56
C LYS A 45 5.50 -10.04 -6.90
N SER A 46 5.31 -8.96 -7.66
CA SER A 46 5.32 -7.59 -7.12
C SER A 46 4.20 -7.37 -6.11
N VAL A 47 2.97 -7.75 -6.48
CA VAL A 47 1.77 -7.64 -5.63
C VAL A 47 1.95 -8.41 -4.32
N ARG A 48 2.39 -9.68 -4.40
CA ARG A 48 2.68 -10.50 -3.22
C ARG A 48 3.72 -9.85 -2.30
N ASN A 49 4.86 -9.44 -2.86
CA ASN A 49 5.96 -8.87 -2.09
C ASN A 49 5.56 -7.55 -1.44
N TYR A 50 4.75 -6.75 -2.11
CA TYR A 50 4.20 -5.53 -1.56
C TYR A 50 3.27 -5.82 -0.39
N HIS A 51 2.30 -6.72 -0.56
CA HIS A 51 1.38 -7.13 0.51
C HIS A 51 2.10 -7.70 1.74
N LEU A 52 3.13 -8.53 1.54
CA LEU A 52 3.92 -9.07 2.65
C LEU A 52 4.66 -7.98 3.43
N ARG A 53 5.22 -6.97 2.73
CA ARG A 53 5.86 -5.81 3.38
C ARG A 53 4.86 -4.97 4.15
N TYR A 54 3.65 -4.79 3.61
CA TYR A 54 2.55 -4.13 4.31
C TYR A 54 2.16 -4.89 5.58
N ARG A 55 1.87 -6.19 5.50
CA ARG A 55 1.52 -7.01 6.68
C ARG A 55 2.62 -7.01 7.75
N GLN A 56 3.87 -7.09 7.33
CA GLN A 56 5.00 -7.02 8.26
C GLN A 56 5.08 -5.67 8.97
N ALA A 57 4.82 -4.57 8.26
CA ALA A 57 4.75 -3.24 8.87
C ALA A 57 3.60 -3.11 9.88
N GLN A 58 2.43 -3.69 9.57
CA GLN A 58 1.28 -3.70 10.48
C GLN A 58 1.50 -4.57 11.72
N SER A 59 2.28 -5.65 11.62
CA SER A 59 2.53 -6.58 12.73
C SER A 59 3.40 -6.03 13.87
N GLY A 60 3.84 -4.76 13.82
CA GLY A 60 4.70 -4.15 14.86
C GLY A 60 6.14 -4.70 14.90
N ASN A 61 6.39 -5.87 14.30
CA ASN A 61 7.71 -6.51 14.19
C ASN A 61 8.61 -5.88 13.11
N ALA A 62 8.29 -4.67 12.66
CA ALA A 62 9.20 -3.88 11.88
C ALA A 62 10.27 -3.33 12.83
N GLY A 63 11.41 -4.02 12.93
CA GLY A 63 12.61 -3.45 13.54
C GLY A 63 12.90 -2.03 13.01
N PRO A 64 13.72 -1.23 13.72
CA PRO A 64 13.84 0.21 13.49
C PRO A 64 13.98 0.54 12.00
N SER A 65 12.95 1.18 11.44
CA SER A 65 12.92 1.54 10.03
C SER A 65 13.84 2.73 9.81
N LYS A 66 15.01 2.49 9.20
CA LYS A 66 15.95 3.56 8.82
C LYS A 66 15.38 4.54 7.77
N ASN A 67 14.33 4.14 7.05
CA ASN A 67 13.76 4.93 5.95
C ASN A 67 12.39 5.49 6.35
N THR A 68 12.22 6.81 6.24
CA THR A 68 10.97 7.54 6.50
C THR A 68 10.45 8.21 5.21
N CYS A 69 9.12 8.28 5.02
CA CYS A 69 8.52 8.99 3.87
C CYS A 69 8.88 10.46 4.02
N ARG A 70 9.57 11.05 3.03
CA ARG A 70 9.90 12.48 3.04
C ARG A 70 8.68 13.41 3.00
N LYS A 71 7.51 12.90 2.60
CA LYS A 71 6.26 13.67 2.60
C LYS A 71 5.55 13.65 3.96
N CYS A 72 5.40 12.48 4.62
CA CYS A 72 4.59 12.36 5.85
C CYS A 72 5.39 11.97 7.11
N GLY A 73 6.72 11.79 7.02
CA GLY A 73 7.58 11.41 8.15
C GLY A 73 7.46 9.98 8.67
N ARG A 74 6.44 9.21 8.23
CA ARG A 74 6.20 7.84 8.73
C ARG A 74 7.23 6.83 8.16
N PRO A 75 7.53 5.73 8.88
CA PRO A 75 8.37 4.64 8.38
C PRO A 75 7.95 4.18 6.98
N MET A 76 8.83 4.19 5.96
CA MET A 76 8.47 3.80 4.58
C MET A 76 8.07 2.33 4.44
N ARG A 77 8.50 1.46 5.37
CA ARG A 77 8.24 0.03 5.27
C ARG A 77 6.73 -0.22 5.38
N GLY A 78 6.12 -0.73 4.31
CA GLY A 78 4.67 -0.99 4.25
C GLY A 78 3.80 0.27 4.27
N HIS A 79 4.41 1.45 4.15
CA HIS A 79 3.70 2.71 4.16
C HIS A 79 3.28 3.12 2.76
N VAL A 80 2.08 3.68 2.66
CA VAL A 80 1.72 4.54 1.53
C VAL A 80 1.35 5.91 2.05
N CYS A 81 1.95 6.90 1.40
CA CYS A 81 1.78 8.30 1.70
C CYS A 81 0.40 8.68 1.16
N GLU A 82 -0.58 8.83 2.06
CA GLU A 82 -1.96 9.27 1.77
C GLU A 82 -2.07 10.79 1.57
N ILE A 83 -0.94 11.51 1.61
CA ILE A 83 -0.90 12.93 1.26
C ILE A 83 -1.25 13.01 -0.22
N VAL A 84 -2.54 13.19 -0.48
CA VAL A 84 -3.07 13.85 -1.66
C VAL A 84 -2.28 15.15 -1.73
N ASP A 85 -1.59 15.42 -2.84
CA ASP A 85 -1.00 16.74 -3.06
C ASP A 85 -2.18 17.73 -3.17
N THR A 86 -2.79 18.09 -2.03
CA THR A 86 -3.46 19.37 -1.91
C THR A 86 -2.34 20.38 -2.09
N GLY A 87 -2.58 21.33 -2.99
CA GLY A 87 -1.60 22.38 -3.30
C GLY A 87 -1.07 23.08 -2.05
N PRO A 88 -0.07 23.95 -2.20
CA PRO A 88 0.77 24.44 -1.12
C PRO A 88 0.01 25.39 -0.18
N THR A 89 -0.80 24.87 0.72
CA THR A 89 -1.32 25.59 1.87
C THR A 89 -1.65 24.60 2.98
N SER A 90 -0.70 24.48 3.89
CA SER A 90 -0.87 24.43 5.35
C SER A 90 -1.99 23.57 5.95
N ALA A 91 -1.49 22.59 6.73
CA ALA A 91 -2.00 22.13 8.01
C ALA A 91 -3.32 21.32 8.03
N GLU A 92 -3.31 20.31 8.90
CA GLU A 92 -4.45 19.44 9.27
C GLU A 92 -4.68 18.22 8.36
N ALA A 93 -3.64 17.38 8.23
CA ALA A 93 -3.84 15.96 7.89
C ALA A 93 -4.31 15.20 9.14
N GLU A 94 -5.61 15.23 9.41
CA GLU A 94 -6.23 14.43 10.47
C GLU A 94 -6.08 12.93 10.15
N CYS A 95 -5.40 12.21 11.04
CA CYS A 95 -5.08 10.80 10.89
C CYS A 95 -6.24 9.95 11.42
N VAL A 96 -7.15 9.50 10.54
CA VAL A 96 -8.17 8.53 10.95
C VAL A 96 -7.51 7.16 11.07
N VAL A 97 -7.13 6.80 12.30
CA VAL A 97 -6.80 5.43 12.67
C VAL A 97 -8.10 4.63 12.58
N VAL A 98 -8.23 3.76 11.59
CA VAL A 98 -9.29 2.74 11.59
C VAL A 98 -8.96 1.79 12.75
N LYS A 99 -9.56 2.06 13.92
CA LYS A 99 -9.62 1.13 15.04
C LYS A 99 -10.60 0.00 14.68
N GLU A 100 -10.24 -1.20 15.11
CA GLU A 100 -11.00 -2.45 14.97
C GLU A 100 -12.44 -2.34 15.49
#